data_AF-A0A9E3C2Y6-F1
#
_entry.id   AF-A0A9E3C2Y6-F1
#
_cell.length_a   1.000
_cell.length_b   1.000
_cell.length_c   1.000
_cell.angle_alpha   90.00
_cell.angle_beta   90.00
_cell.angle_gamma   90.00
#
_symmetry.space_group_name_H-M   'P 1'
#
loop_
_entity.id
_entity.type
_entity.pdbx_description
1 polymer ?
#
loop_
_entity_poly.entity_id
_entity_poly.type
_entity_poly.pdbx_seq_one_letter_code
_entity_poly.pdbx_strand_id
1 'polypeptide(L)' 'MRLISRITSKGQITIPKAVRSALGLGDGDLVAFALEDEQAILRKIAQQPEATPSGAVGTELTEWASPADEDAYRDL' A
#
# COMPACT_ATOMS: atom_id res chain seq x y z
N MET A 1 -25.53 6.66 17.35
CA MET A 1 -25.72 7.81 16.43
C MET A 1 -26.16 7.28 15.08
N ARG A 2 -27.23 7.81 14.48
CA ARG A 2 -27.73 7.37 13.16
C ARG A 2 -27.56 8.52 12.17
N LEU A 3 -26.74 8.32 11.14
CA LEU A 3 -26.47 9.31 10.10
C LEU A 3 -26.96 8.77 8.76
N ILE A 4 -27.50 9.64 7.92
CA ILE A 4 -28.08 9.26 6.62
C ILE A 4 -27.46 10.17 5.56
N SER A 5 -27.02 9.58 4.46
CA SER A 5 -26.52 10.28 3.27
C SER A 5 -27.33 9.86 2.06
N ARG A 6 -27.50 10.78 1.11
CA ARG A 6 -28.15 10.52 -0.18
C ARG A 6 -27.10 10.13 -1.21
N ILE A 7 -27.40 9.11 -2.01
CA ILE A 7 -26.64 8.77 -3.21
C ILE A 7 -26.98 9.78 -4.32
N THR A 8 -25.97 10.39 -4.94
CA THR A 8 -26.17 11.28 -6.09
C THR A 8 -26.50 10.48 -7.35
N SER A 9 -26.96 11.15 -8.41
CA SER A 9 -27.21 10.49 -9.70
C SER A 9 -25.98 9.81 -10.31
N LYS A 10 -24.77 10.23 -9.91
CA LYS A 10 -23.49 9.63 -10.33
C LYS A 10 -23.02 8.51 -9.40
N GLY A 11 -23.85 8.08 -8.45
CA GLY A 11 -23.50 7.01 -7.51
C GLY A 11 -22.56 7.44 -6.38
N GLN A 12 -22.34 8.74 -6.19
CA GLN A 12 -21.47 9.22 -5.10
C GLN A 12 -22.26 9.37 -3.80
N ILE A 13 -21.62 9.11 -2.66
CA ILE A 13 -22.15 9.42 -1.34
C ILE A 13 -21.21 10.36 -0.59
N THR A 14 -21.78 11.26 0.19
CA THR A 14 -20.99 12.05 1.14
C THR A 14 -20.82 11.25 2.43
N ILE A 15 -19.57 11.03 2.85
CA ILE A 15 -19.27 10.47 4.18
C ILE A 15 -19.41 11.60 5.22
N PRO A 16 -20.35 11.52 6.19
CA PRO A 16 -20.54 12.56 7.19
C PRO A 16 -19.27 12.85 7.99
N LYS A 17 -19.09 14.11 8.41
CA LYS A 17 -17.88 14.56 9.14
C LYS A 17 -17.53 13.67 10.33
N ALA A 18 -18.52 13.29 11.14
CA ALA A 18 -18.30 12.44 12.31
C ALA A 18 -17.76 11.05 11.94
N VAL A 19 -18.19 10.47 10.81
CA VAL A 19 -17.68 9.19 10.31
C VAL A 19 -16.26 9.33 9.78
N ARG A 20 -15.98 10.40 9.00
CA ARG A 20 -14.61 10.68 8.52
C ARG A 20 -13.63 10.82 9.67
N SER A 21 -13.99 11.59 10.70
CA SER A 21 -13.15 11.77 11.88
C SER A 21 -12.93 10.46 12.65
N ALA A 22 -13.96 9.63 12.81
CA ALA A 22 -13.84 8.34 13.48
C ALA A 22 -12.96 7.34 12.71
N LEU A 23 -12.99 7.37 11.37
CA LEU A 23 -12.21 6.49 10.51
C LEU A 23 -10.85 7.09 10.08
N GLY A 24 -10.53 8.32 10.51
CA GLY A 24 -9.32 9.03 10.10
C GLY A 24 -9.22 9.28 8.60
N LEU A 25 -10.36 9.50 7.93
CA LEU A 25 -10.45 9.76 6.49
C LEU A 25 -10.24 11.25 6.18
N GLY A 26 -9.35 11.53 5.23
CA GLY A 26 -9.10 12.84 4.63
C GLY A 26 -9.19 12.79 3.11
N ASP A 27 -8.88 13.93 2.48
CA ASP A 27 -8.89 14.05 1.03
C ASP A 27 -7.74 13.23 0.42
N GLY A 28 -8.03 12.50 -0.66
CA GLY A 28 -7.05 11.63 -1.32
C GLY A 28 -6.87 10.24 -0.70
N ASP A 29 -7.46 9.99 0.48
CA ASP A 29 -7.45 8.65 1.07
C ASP A 29 -8.20 7.65 0.19
N LEU A 30 -7.63 6.45 0.07
CA LEU A 30 -8.30 5.32 -0.56
C LEU A 30 -9.07 4.51 0.48
N VAL A 31 -10.24 4.03 0.07
CA VAL A 31 -11.09 3.16 0.88
C VAL A 31 -11.40 1.89 0.12
N ALA A 32 -11.37 0.76 0.82
CA ALA A 32 -11.84 -0.51 0.28
C ALA A 32 -13.29 -0.73 0.72
N PHE A 33 -14.10 -1.25 -0.19
CA PHE A 33 -15.43 -1.76 0.08
C PHE A 33 -15.39 -3.28 0.09
N ALA A 34 -16.05 -3.88 1.08
CA ALA A 34 -16.41 -5.29 1.09
C ALA A 34 -17.93 -5.39 1.21
N LEU A 35 -18.51 -6.43 0.62
CA LEU A 35 -19.92 -6.76 0.79
C LEU A 35 -20.02 -7.91 1.78
N GLU A 36 -20.79 -7.71 2.84
CA GLU A 36 -21.13 -8.72 3.83
C GLU A 36 -22.65 -8.70 3.99
N ASP A 37 -23.29 -9.81 3.60
CA ASP A 37 -24.75 -9.94 3.51
C ASP A 37 -25.39 -8.80 2.67
N GLU A 38 -26.24 -7.99 3.30
CA GLU A 38 -26.91 -6.82 2.71
C GLU A 38 -26.22 -5.49 3.10
N GLN A 39 -24.98 -5.55 3.59
CA GLN A 39 -24.21 -4.40 4.06
C GLN A 39 -22.91 -4.21 3.30
N ALA A 40 -22.54 -2.94 3.09
CA ALA A 40 -21.22 -2.58 2.59
C ALA A 40 -20.34 -2.14 3.77
N ILE A 41 -19.21 -2.80 3.95
CA ILE A 41 -18.18 -2.40 4.91
C ILE A 41 -17.14 -1.54 4.20
N LEU A 42 -16.89 -0.35 4.76
CA LEU A 42 -15.89 0.59 4.28
C LEU A 42 -14.71 0.61 5.25
N ARG A 43 -13.49 0.40 4.74
CA ARG A 43 -12.25 0.53 5.50
C ARG A 43 -11.25 1.45 4.82
N LYS A 44 -10.54 2.27 5.59
CA LYS A 44 -9.40 3.04 5.09
C LYS A 44 -8.28 2.08 4.68
N ILE A 45 -7.69 2.31 3.51
CA ILE A 45 -6.50 1.59 3.07
C ILE A 45 -5.29 2.34 3.59
N ALA A 46 -4.43 1.66 4.35
CA ALA A 46 -3.09 2.18 4.62
C ALA A 46 -2.31 2.13 3.30
N GLN A 47 -1.95 3.30 2.76
CA GLN A 47 -0.94 3.33 1.70
C GLN A 47 0.35 2.82 2.35
N GLN A 48 0.81 1.65 1.94
CA GLN A 48 2.18 1.27 2.26
C GLN A 48 3.06 2.32 1.59
N PRO A 49 3.96 3.00 2.32
CA PRO A 49 4.99 3.79 1.65
C PRO A 49 5.65 2.87 0.64
N GLU A 50 5.82 3.35 -0.61
CA GLU A 50 6.44 2.58 -1.69
C GLU A 50 7.51 1.67 -1.10
N ALA A 51 7.29 0.36 -1.19
CA ALA A 51 8.25 -0.60 -0.72
C ALA A 51 9.57 -0.23 -1.40
N THR A 52 10.55 0.21 -0.62
CA THR A 52 11.93 0.14 -1.07
C THR A 52 12.09 -1.30 -1.57
N PRO A 53 12.55 -1.52 -2.82
CA PRO A 53 12.74 -2.88 -3.29
C PRO A 53 13.78 -3.51 -2.36
N SER A 54 13.32 -4.27 -1.37
CA SER A 54 14.13 -5.20 -0.60
C SER A 54 14.45 -6.33 -1.57
N GLY A 55 15.46 -6.09 -2.38
CA GLY A 55 15.81 -6.90 -3.52
C GLY A 55 16.99 -6.32 -4.28
N ALA A 56 18.03 -5.89 -3.57
CA ALA A 56 19.28 -5.48 -4.20
C ALA A 56 20.49 -5.58 -3.25
N VAL A 57 20.65 -6.67 -2.49
CA VAL A 57 21.97 -7.08 -1.99
C VAL A 57 21.91 -8.58 -1.71
N GLY A 58 22.46 -9.44 -2.57
CA GLY A 58 22.70 -10.83 -2.15
C GLY A 58 22.95 -11.87 -3.24
N THR A 59 22.45 -11.70 -4.46
CA THR A 59 22.46 -12.81 -5.44
C THR A 59 23.18 -12.53 -6.76
N GLU A 60 23.62 -11.29 -7.04
CA GLU A 60 24.31 -10.93 -8.29
C GLU A 60 25.79 -10.52 -8.07
N LEU A 61 26.44 -11.04 -7.02
CA LEU A 61 27.88 -10.81 -6.78
C LEU A 61 28.74 -12.06 -6.97
N THR A 62 28.18 -13.14 -7.54
CA THR A 62 28.95 -14.35 -7.87
C THR A 62 29.83 -14.15 -9.11
N GLU A 63 29.47 -13.25 -10.03
CA GLU A 63 30.26 -12.96 -11.24
C GLU A 63 31.58 -12.23 -10.95
N TRP A 64 31.73 -11.63 -9.77
CA TRP A 64 32.94 -10.91 -9.33
C TRP A 64 33.79 -11.73 -8.35
N ALA A 65 33.35 -12.94 -8.01
CA ALA A 65 34.08 -13.90 -7.19
C ALA A 65 34.55 -15.07 -8.04
N SER A 66 35.00 -14.80 -9.28
CA SER A 66 35.47 -15.85 -10.16
C SER A 66 36.89 -16.29 -9.75
N PRO A 67 37.26 -17.57 -9.98
CA PRO A 67 38.61 -18.05 -9.70
C PRO A 67 39.70 -17.33 -10.51
N ALA A 68 39.33 -16.69 -11.62
CA ALA A 68 40.25 -15.91 -12.45
C ALA A 68 40.63 -14.58 -11.79
N ASP A 69 39.72 -13.99 -11.00
CA ASP A 69 39.97 -12.76 -10.26
C ASP A 69 40.95 -13.02 -9.10
N GLU A 70 40.84 -14.16 -8.40
CA GLU A 70 41.72 -14.52 -7.29
C GLU A 70 43.17 -14.82 -7.73
N ASP A 71 43.38 -15.29 -8.96
CA ASP A 71 44.72 -15.53 -9.51
C ASP A 71 45.42 -14.20 -9.91
N ALA A 72 44.65 -13.19 -10.33
CA ALA A 72 45.17 -11.89 -10.77
C ALA A 72 45.74 -11.02 -9.62
N TYR A 73 45.29 -11.25 -8.38
CA TYR A 73 45.69 -10.47 -7.20
C TYR A 73 46.55 -11.25 -6.19
N ARG A 74 46.92 -12.49 -6.49
CA ARG A 74 47.66 -13.35 -5.54
C ARG A 74 49.04 -12.82 -5.15
N ASP A 75 49.64 -11.98 -6.00
CA ASP A 75 51.01 -11.46 -5.85
C ASP A 75 51.09 -9.93 -5.70
N LEU A 76 49.99 -9.27 -5.26
CA LEU A 76 49.91 -7.80 -5.09
C LEU A 76 49.95 -7.38 -3.61
#